data_AF-A0A6L2R594-F1
#
_entry.id   AF-A0A6L2R594-F1
#
_cell.length_a   1.000
_cell.length_b   1.000
_cell.length_c   1.000
_cell.angle_alpha   90.00
_cell.angle_beta   90.00
_cell.angle_gamma   90.00
#
_symmetry.space_group_name_H-M   'P 1'
#
loop_
_entity.id
_entity.type
_entity.pdbx_description
1 polymer ?
#
loop_
_entity_poly.entity_id
_entity_poly.type
_entity_poly.pdbx_seq_one_letter_code
_entity_poly.pdbx_strand_id
1 'polypeptide(L)'
;MNSYKQSLYTSAIRIIANIAMLGIVFLSMRQAAQSSLPSEAGFCLWFFGLTVPLWGIAIFLTRLVKKHFPAEHSSFVDLPRRGRQLVRWHVRDSLSSCPHTVLRV
;
A
#
# COMPACT_ATOMS: atom_id res chain seq x y z
N MET A 1 -11.61 14.59 5.67
CA MET A 1 -11.95 13.32 6.39
C MET A 1 -11.69 12.09 5.52
N ASN A 2 -10.57 12.07 4.77
CA ASN A 2 -10.26 11.03 3.77
C ASN A 2 -9.01 10.20 4.11
N SER A 3 -8.09 10.73 4.95
CA SER A 3 -6.84 10.06 5.33
C SER A 3 -7.06 8.80 6.17
N TYR A 4 -8.09 8.79 7.03
CA TYR A 4 -8.44 7.60 7.83
C TYR A 4 -8.90 6.44 6.94
N LYS A 5 -9.79 6.73 5.97
CA LYS A 5 -10.25 5.76 4.98
C LYS A 5 -9.08 5.21 4.16
N GLN A 6 -8.19 6.07 3.69
CA GLN A 6 -7.02 5.64 2.92
C GLN A 6 -6.07 4.72 3.72
N SER A 7 -5.81 5.05 4.99
CA SER A 7 -4.99 4.21 5.87
C SER A 7 -5.64 2.85 6.11
N LEU A 8 -6.95 2.84 6.37
CA LEU A 8 -7.74 1.63 6.61
C LEU A 8 -7.80 0.72 5.37
N TYR A 9 -8.05 1.29 4.18
CA TYR A 9 -8.02 0.49 2.95
C TYR A 9 -6.62 -0.05 2.65
N THR A 10 -5.57 0.72 2.90
CA THR A 10 -4.19 0.25 2.70
C THR A 10 -3.83 -0.88 3.68
N SER A 11 -4.23 -0.79 4.94
CA SER A 11 -4.00 -1.87 5.92
C SER A 11 -4.83 -3.11 5.59
N ALA A 12 -6.09 -2.95 5.19
CA ALA A 12 -6.95 -4.05 4.76
C ALA A 12 -6.37 -4.79 3.55
N ILE A 13 -5.88 -4.06 2.53
CA ILE A 13 -5.22 -4.68 1.36
C ILE A 13 -4.03 -5.54 1.79
N ARG A 14 -3.21 -5.07 2.75
CA ARG A 14 -2.06 -5.84 3.26
C ARG A 14 -2.50 -7.09 4.00
N ILE A 15 -3.54 -7.01 4.84
CA ILE A 15 -4.07 -8.17 5.57
C ILE A 15 -4.57 -9.22 4.58
N ILE A 16 -5.38 -8.81 3.60
CA ILE A 16 -5.90 -9.71 2.56
C ILE A 16 -4.76 -10.33 1.75
N ALA A 17 -3.75 -9.55 1.37
CA ALA A 17 -2.59 -10.05 0.64
C ALA A 17 -1.81 -11.11 1.43
N ASN A 18 -1.63 -10.92 2.74
CA ASN A 18 -0.96 -11.91 3.59
C ASN A 18 -1.79 -13.20 3.73
N ILE A 19 -3.11 -13.09 3.90
CA ILE A 19 -4.01 -14.26 3.94
C ILE A 19 -3.96 -15.01 2.60
N ALA A 20 -3.99 -14.28 1.48
CA ALA A 20 -3.86 -14.87 0.15
C ALA A 20 -2.51 -15.56 -0.04
N MET A 21 -1.42 -15.02 0.52
CA MET A 21 -0.10 -15.65 0.48
C MET A 21 -0.10 -17.02 1.18
N LEU A 22 -0.72 -17.11 2.36
CA LEU A 22 -0.92 -18.40 3.04
C LEU A 22 -1.71 -19.37 2.16
N GLY A 23 -2.82 -18.92 1.57
CA GLY A 23 -3.62 -19.72 0.65
C GLY A 23 -2.83 -20.24 -0.56
N ILE A 24 -1.98 -19.40 -1.14
CA ILE A 24 -1.11 -19.79 -2.27
C ILE A 24 -0.12 -20.87 -1.86
N VAL A 25 0.49 -20.79 -0.66
CA VAL A 25 1.41 -21.82 -0.16
C VAL A 25 0.69 -23.17 -0.03
N PHE A 26 -0.52 -23.19 0.54
CA PHE A 26 -1.28 -24.44 0.65
C PHE A 26 -1.69 -25.00 -0.72
N LEU A 27 -2.08 -24.13 -1.66
CA LEU A 27 -2.43 -24.52 -3.02
C LEU A 27 -1.23 -25.07 -3.79
N SER A 28 -0.06 -24.43 -3.69
CA SER A 28 1.16 -24.91 -4.34
C SER A 28 1.65 -26.22 -3.75
N MET A 29 1.54 -26.41 -2.42
CA MET A 29 1.80 -27.71 -1.79
C MET A 29 0.84 -28.80 -2.28
N ARG A 30 -0.46 -28.49 -2.38
CA ARG A 30 -1.46 -29.45 -2.87
C ARG A 30 -1.20 -29.83 -4.34
N GLN A 31 -0.88 -28.86 -5.19
CA GLN A 31 -0.53 -29.10 -6.59
C GLN A 31 0.76 -29.92 -6.72
N ALA A 32 1.80 -29.59 -5.95
CA ALA A 32 3.05 -30.34 -5.94
C ALA A 32 2.84 -31.81 -5.52
N ALA A 33 1.94 -32.07 -4.57
CA ALA A 33 1.57 -33.42 -4.15
C ALA A 33 0.83 -34.24 -5.23
N GLN A 34 0.19 -33.58 -6.19
CA GLN A 34 -0.56 -34.22 -7.29
C GLN A 34 0.24 -34.30 -8.60
N SER A 35 1.35 -33.56 -8.70
CA SER A 35 2.15 -33.49 -9.92
C SER A 35 3.20 -34.62 -10.00
N SER A 36 3.43 -35.16 -11.20
CA SER A 36 4.48 -36.14 -11.49
C SER A 36 5.88 -35.53 -11.68
N LEU A 37 5.98 -34.19 -11.59
CA LEU A 37 7.24 -33.46 -11.63
C LEU A 37 7.99 -33.60 -10.31
N PRO A 38 9.34 -33.43 -10.31
CA PRO A 38 10.08 -33.33 -9.06
C PRO A 38 9.45 -32.25 -8.17
N SER A 39 9.12 -32.63 -6.92
CA SER A 39 8.25 -31.85 -6.04
C SER A 39 8.74 -30.41 -5.80
N GLU A 40 10.06 -30.19 -5.80
CA GLU A 40 10.65 -28.85 -5.68
C GLU A 40 10.34 -27.96 -6.90
N ALA A 41 10.47 -28.50 -8.11
CA ALA A 41 10.23 -27.73 -9.33
C ALA A 41 8.74 -27.41 -9.50
N GLY A 42 7.87 -28.39 -9.23
CA GLY A 42 6.41 -28.20 -9.25
C GLY A 42 5.96 -27.17 -8.22
N PHE A 43 6.49 -27.24 -7.00
CA PHE A 43 6.19 -26.25 -5.96
C PHE A 43 6.63 -24.85 -6.36
N CYS A 44 7.88 -24.67 -6.81
CA CYS A 44 8.41 -23.36 -7.21
C CYS A 44 7.60 -22.74 -8.35
N LEU A 45 7.26 -23.52 -9.39
CA LEU A 45 6.47 -23.03 -10.52
C LEU A 45 5.09 -22.50 -10.07
N TRP A 46 4.38 -23.28 -9.26
CA TRP A 46 3.05 -22.91 -8.77
C TRP A 46 3.10 -21.77 -7.76
N PHE A 47 4.07 -21.80 -6.85
CA PHE A 47 4.25 -20.76 -5.85
C PHE A 47 4.58 -19.42 -6.51
N PHE A 48 5.61 -19.34 -7.35
CA PHE A 48 5.98 -18.08 -8.01
C PHE A 48 4.93 -17.66 -9.04
N GLY A 49 4.35 -18.61 -9.77
CA GLY A 49 3.29 -18.36 -10.76
C GLY A 49 2.05 -17.69 -10.17
N LEU A 50 1.71 -17.99 -8.91
CA LEU A 50 0.58 -17.35 -8.21
C LEU A 50 1.01 -16.14 -7.37
N THR A 51 2.21 -16.16 -6.79
CA THR A 51 2.69 -15.10 -5.90
C THR A 51 2.97 -13.81 -6.67
N VAL A 52 3.62 -13.87 -7.84
CA VAL A 52 3.91 -12.70 -8.67
C VAL A 52 2.65 -11.91 -9.06
N PRO A 53 1.60 -12.54 -9.63
CA PRO A 53 0.37 -11.81 -9.97
C PRO A 53 -0.37 -11.32 -8.72
N LEU A 54 -0.35 -12.06 -7.60
CA LEU A 54 -0.98 -11.60 -6.35
C LEU A 54 -0.39 -10.26 -5.89
N TRP A 55 0.94 -10.16 -5.82
CA TRP A 55 1.60 -8.91 -5.41
C TRP A 55 1.42 -7.80 -6.44
N GLY A 56 1.42 -8.14 -7.73
CA GLY A 56 1.07 -7.19 -8.79
C GLY A 56 -0.31 -6.57 -8.59
N ILE A 57 -1.31 -7.41 -8.32
CA ILE A 57 -2.69 -6.97 -8.02
C ILE A 57 -2.72 -6.14 -6.73
N ALA A 58 -2.05 -6.56 -5.67
CA ALA A 58 -2.04 -5.83 -4.39
C ALA A 58 -1.43 -4.41 -4.54
N ILE A 59 -0.33 -4.29 -5.30
CA ILE A 59 0.29 -3.00 -5.60
C ILE A 59 -0.64 -2.14 -6.47
N PHE A 60 -1.25 -2.74 -7.49
CA PHE A 60 -2.19 -2.06 -8.36
C PHE A 60 -3.41 -1.55 -7.58
N LEU A 61 -4.00 -2.37 -6.71
CA LEU A 61 -5.12 -2.00 -5.85
C LEU A 61 -4.74 -0.86 -4.89
N THR A 62 -3.54 -0.93 -4.30
CA THR A 62 -3.01 0.14 -3.46
C THR A 62 -2.89 1.45 -4.25
N ARG A 63 -2.43 1.39 -5.50
CA ARG A 63 -2.35 2.56 -6.39
C ARG A 63 -3.74 3.10 -6.76
N LEU A 64 -4.72 2.21 -7.01
CA LEU A 64 -6.11 2.61 -7.28
C LEU A 64 -6.75 3.30 -6.08
N VAL A 65 -6.58 2.76 -4.87
CA VAL A 65 -7.08 3.39 -3.64
C VAL A 65 -6.46 4.78 -3.45
N LYS A 66 -5.14 4.91 -3.68
CA LYS A 66 -4.45 6.22 -3.64
C LYS A 66 -4.94 7.19 -4.71
N LYS A 67 -5.30 6.70 -5.90
CA LYS A 67 -5.82 7.52 -7.01
C LYS A 67 -7.27 7.96 -6.78
N HIS A 68 -8.09 7.10 -6.20
CA HIS A 68 -9.52 7.34 -6.00
C HIS A 68 -9.79 8.21 -4.75
N PHE A 69 -8.97 8.06 -3.72
CA PHE A 69 -8.99 8.90 -2.52
C PHE A 69 -7.66 9.65 -2.38
N PRO A 70 -7.38 10.65 -3.24
CA PRO A 70 -6.24 11.52 -3.03
C PRO A 70 -6.41 12.20 -1.68
N ALA A 71 -5.39 12.07 -0.82
CA ALA A 71 -5.45 12.63 0.52
C ALA A 71 -5.75 14.13 0.43
N GLU A 72 -6.92 14.53 0.94
CA GLU A 72 -7.44 15.91 1.01
C GLU A 72 -6.48 16.92 1.67
N HIS A 73 -5.31 16.51 2.16
CA HIS A 73 -4.35 17.36 2.87
C HIS A 73 -3.03 17.50 2.15
N SER A 74 -2.85 16.88 0.99
CA SER A 74 -1.69 17.07 0.12
C SER A 74 -2.14 17.70 -1.19
N SER A 75 -2.39 19.00 -1.18
CA SER A 75 -2.48 19.75 -2.42
C SER A 75 -1.06 20.01 -2.94
N PHE A 76 -0.87 19.75 -4.24
CA PHE A 76 0.25 20.33 -4.96
C PHE A 76 -0.02 21.83 -5.01
N VAL A 77 0.69 22.59 -4.17
CA VAL A 77 0.64 24.05 -4.21
C VAL A 77 1.94 24.52 -4.81
N ASP A 78 1.84 25.37 -5.82
CA ASP A 78 2.99 26.06 -6.37
C ASP A 78 3.46 27.08 -5.33
N LEU A 79 4.54 26.73 -4.61
CA LEU A 79 5.14 27.66 -3.68
C LEU A 79 5.89 28.74 -4.47
N PRO A 80 5.66 30.03 -4.18
CA PRO A 80 6.46 31.08 -4.79
C PRO A 80 7.93 30.83 -4.44
N ARG A 81 8.78 30.72 -5.47
CA ARG A 81 10.23 30.37 -5.48
C ARG A 81 10.64 28.88 -5.40
N ARG A 82 9.73 27.91 -5.20
CA ARG A 82 10.10 26.47 -5.12
C ARG A 82 9.41 25.55 -6.14
N GLY A 83 8.40 26.04 -6.86
CA GLY A 83 7.65 25.24 -7.85
C GLY A 83 6.70 24.23 -7.20
N ARG A 84 6.24 23.25 -7.99
CA ARG A 84 5.23 22.26 -7.57
C ARG A 84 5.75 21.36 -6.46
N GLN A 85 5.32 21.61 -5.22
CA GLN A 85 5.68 20.79 -4.07
C GLN A 85 4.43 20.24 -3.39
N LEU A 86 4.54 19.00 -2.90
CA LEU A 86 3.48 18.34 -2.15
C LEU A 86 3.46 18.90 -0.72
N VAL A 87 2.49 19.76 -0.40
CA VAL A 87 2.42 20.42 0.92
C VAL A 87 1.36 19.72 1.76
N ARG A 88 1.74 19.30 2.97
CA ARG A 88 0.78 18.76 3.95
C ARG A 88 0.23 19.89 4.80
N TRP A 89 -1.08 20.13 4.74
CA TRP A 89 -1.74 21.13 5.58
C TRP A 89 -2.10 20.53 6.94
N HIS A 90 -1.55 21.09 8.01
CA HIS A 90 -2.04 20.86 9.37
C HIS A 90 -2.96 22.02 9.72
N VAL A 91 -4.23 21.72 10.02
CA VAL A 91 -5.12 22.72 10.64
C VAL A 91 -4.58 22.97 12.04
N ARG A 92 -4.24 24.21 12.33
CA ARG A 92 -3.80 24.63 13.66
C ARG A 92 -5.05 24.62 14.54
N ASP A 93 -5.19 23.60 15.39
CA ASP A 93 -6.26 23.57 16.38
C ASP A 93 -6.23 24.89 17.17
N SER A 94 -7.35 25.61 17.19
CA SER A 94 -7.49 26.94 17.77
C SER A 94 -7.56 26.93 19.31
N LEU A 95 -6.85 25.98 19.94
CA LEU A 95 -6.76 25.80 21.39
C LEU A 95 -5.32 25.52 21.80
N SER A 96 -4.43 26.46 21.48
CA SER A 96 -3.35 26.85 22.39
C SER A 96 -2.58 28.02 21.76
N SER A 97 -2.81 29.19 22.35
CA SER A 97 -1.84 30.26 22.36
C SER A 97 -0.49 29.70 22.82
N CYS A 98 0.46 29.57 21.89
CA CYS A 98 1.87 29.97 22.06
C CYS A 98 2.67 29.68 20.78
N PRO A 99 3.48 30.62 20.28
CA PRO A 99 4.31 30.41 19.12
C PRO A 99 5.66 29.82 19.55
N HIS A 100 5.91 28.55 19.23
CA HIS A 100 7.29 28.08 19.12
C HIS A 100 7.67 27.97 17.65
N THR A 101 8.30 29.04 17.20
CA THR A 101 9.20 29.12 16.06
C THR A 101 10.12 27.90 16.04
N VAL A 102 10.07 27.10 14.97
CA VAL A 102 11.20 26.25 14.58
C VAL A 102 11.45 26.46 13.09
N LEU A 103 12.28 27.47 12.82
CA LEU A 103 13.14 27.51 11.66
C LEU A 103 14.17 26.40 11.83
N ARG A 104 14.31 25.51 10.83
CA ARG A 104 15.64 25.03 10.48
C ARG A 104 15.74 24.73 9.00
N VAL A 105 16.83 25.30 8.47
CA VAL A 105 17.40 25.30 7.13
C VAL A 105 17.45 23.91 6.52
#